data_AF-A0AAW7X7D8-F1
#
_entry.id   AF-A0AAW7X7D8-F1
#
_cell.length_a   1.000
_cell.length_b   1.000
_cell.length_c   1.000
_cell.angle_alpha   90.00
_cell.angle_beta   90.00
_cell.angle_gamma   90.00
#
_symmetry.space_group_name_H-M   'P 1'
#
loop_
_entity.id
_entity.type
_entity.pdbx_description
1 polymer ?
#
loop_
_entity_poly.entity_id
_entity_poly.type
_entity_poly.pdbx_seq_one_letter_code
_entity_poly.pdbx_strand_id
1 'polypeptide(L)' 'MNQAQQALLAPTQRTDVIRMKAQLAREIECLERQLARLRMRDDLLDMITLRTYEEMIFSRQELLESLPWDAE' A
#
# COMPACT_ATOMS: atom_id res chain seq x y z
N MET A 1 8.95 -35.30 -6.23
CA MET A 1 8.45 -34.42 -7.31
C MET A 1 7.62 -33.32 -6.69
N ASN A 2 8.11 -32.09 -6.77
CA ASN A 2 7.39 -30.80 -6.82
C ASN A 2 8.39 -29.75 -6.36
N GLN A 3 9.28 -29.43 -7.31
CA GLN A 3 10.18 -28.31 -7.23
C GLN A 3 9.34 -27.06 -6.96
N ALA A 4 9.68 -26.36 -5.89
CA ALA A 4 9.23 -25.02 -5.63
C ALA A 4 9.44 -24.17 -6.88
N GLN A 5 8.35 -23.85 -7.58
CA GLN A 5 8.35 -22.84 -8.62
C GLN A 5 8.46 -21.48 -7.93
N GLN A 6 9.67 -21.14 -7.48
CA GLN A 6 10.08 -19.75 -7.35
C GLN A 6 10.18 -19.22 -8.78
N ALA A 7 9.07 -18.69 -9.29
CA ALA A 7 9.06 -17.98 -10.55
C ALA A 7 9.90 -16.70 -10.36
N LEU A 8 11.15 -16.74 -10.80
CA LEU A 8 11.96 -15.54 -10.99
C LEU A 8 11.18 -14.62 -11.93
N LEU A 9 10.71 -13.49 -11.40
CA LEU A 9 10.03 -12.47 -12.20
C LEU A 9 10.97 -12.04 -13.33
N ALA A 10 10.42 -11.90 -14.54
CA ALA A 10 11.17 -11.31 -15.64
C ALA A 10 11.64 -9.87 -15.24
N PRO A 11 12.77 -9.37 -15.77
CA PRO A 11 13.31 -8.06 -15.37
C PRO A 11 12.31 -6.90 -15.49
N THR A 12 11.44 -6.95 -16.51
CA THR A 12 10.34 -6.00 -16.69
C THR A 12 9.31 -6.10 -15.57
N GLN A 13 8.89 -7.32 -15.22
CA GLN A 13 7.95 -7.57 -14.12
C GLN A 13 8.54 -7.17 -12.76
N ARG A 14 9.84 -7.41 -12.52
CA ARG A 14 10.53 -6.90 -11.32
C ARG A 14 10.51 -5.36 -11.26
N THR A 15 10.80 -4.71 -12.38
CA THR A 15 10.75 -3.24 -12.48
C THR A 15 9.34 -2.72 -12.19
N ASP A 16 8.30 -3.39 -12.71
CA ASP A 16 6.91 -3.02 -12.47
C ASP A 16 6.51 -3.20 -11.00
N VAL A 17 6.97 -4.29 -10.35
CA VAL A 17 6.77 -4.50 -8.90
C VAL A 17 7.45 -3.41 -8.09
N ILE A 18 8.70 -3.04 -8.39
CA ILE A 18 9.41 -1.96 -7.69
C ILE A 18 8.66 -0.63 -7.85
N ARG A 19 8.20 -0.32 -9.07
CA ARG A 19 7.42 0.90 -9.34
C ARG A 19 6.09 0.89 -8.58
N MET A 20 5.40 -0.24 -8.53
CA MET A 20 4.16 -0.41 -7.79
C MET A 20 4.38 -0.23 -6.28
N LYS A 21 5.42 -0.86 -5.70
CA LYS A 21 5.79 -0.68 -4.29
C LYS A 21 6.04 0.79 -3.96
N ALA A 22 6.84 1.47 -4.79
CA ALA A 22 7.15 2.88 -4.60
C ALA A 22 5.89 3.77 -4.73
N GLN A 23 4.95 3.42 -5.60
CA GLN A 23 3.68 4.12 -5.73
C GLN A 23 2.80 3.93 -4.50
N LEU A 24 2.61 2.69 -4.05
CA LEU A 24 1.80 2.37 -2.86
C LEU A 24 2.34 3.06 -1.60
N ALA A 25 3.67 3.07 -1.41
CA ALA A 25 4.30 3.77 -0.29
C ALA A 25 3.98 5.28 -0.30
N ARG A 26 4.04 5.93 -1.47
CA ARG A 26 3.66 7.36 -1.60
C ARG A 26 2.18 7.59 -1.34
N GLU A 27 1.32 6.70 -1.81
CA GLU A 27 -0.13 6.79 -1.60
C GLU A 27 -0.48 6.66 -0.12
N ILE A 28 0.09 5.68 0.59
CA ILE A 28 -0.07 5.49 2.04
C ILE A 28 0.34 6.75 2.80
N GLU A 29 1.55 7.25 2.57
CA GLU A 29 2.08 8.44 3.25
C GLU A 29 1.19 9.68 2.99
N CYS A 30 0.66 9.81 1.78
CA CYS A 30 -0.27 10.87 1.43
C CYS A 30 -1.60 10.76 2.20
N LEU A 31 -2.17 9.55 2.27
CA LEU A 31 -3.41 9.28 2.99
C LEU A 31 -3.24 9.46 4.50
N GLU A 32 -2.13 9.02 5.08
CA GLU A 32 -1.81 9.20 6.51
C GLU A 32 -1.74 10.69 6.88
N ARG A 33 -1.08 11.51 6.05
CA ARG A 33 -1.03 12.96 6.25
C ARG A 33 -2.41 13.61 6.16
N GLN A 34 -3.24 13.17 5.21
CA GLN A 34 -4.61 13.69 5.06
C GLN A 34 -5.47 13.29 6.26
N LEU A 35 -5.38 12.04 6.70
CA LEU A 35 -6.07 11.52 7.88
C LEU A 35 -5.64 12.27 9.15
N ALA A 36 -4.34 12.53 9.33
CA ALA A 36 -3.84 13.32 10.45
C ALA A 36 -4.44 14.73 10.45
N ARG A 37 -4.48 15.39 9.28
CA ARG A 37 -5.11 16.73 9.14
C ARG A 37 -6.61 16.71 9.41
N LEU A 38 -7.30 15.65 8.99
CA LEU A 38 -8.73 15.46 9.27
C LEU A 38 -8.96 15.32 10.77
N ARG A 39 -8.21 14.43 11.45
CA ARG A 39 -8.33 14.21 12.91
C ARG A 39 -8.07 15.47 13.75
N MET A 40 -7.36 16.47 13.22
CA MET A 40 -7.13 17.75 13.89
C MET A 40 -8.28 18.76 13.73
N ARG A 41 -9.26 18.51 12.85
CA ARG A 41 -10.44 19.37 12.70
C ARG A 41 -11.56 18.85 13.60
N ASP A 42 -11.74 19.52 14.74
CA ASP A 42 -12.54 19.03 15.88
C ASP A 42 -14.07 19.17 15.70
N ASP A 43 -14.54 19.98 14.74
CA ASP A 43 -15.90 20.51 14.90
C ASP A 43 -17.02 19.70 14.22
N LEU A 44 -16.74 18.91 13.18
CA LEU A 44 -17.79 18.20 12.38
C LEU A 44 -17.20 17.03 11.59
N LEU A 45 -16.22 16.32 12.15
CA LEU A 45 -15.53 15.28 11.40
C LEU A 45 -16.43 14.06 11.22
N ASP A 46 -16.83 13.84 9.97
CA ASP A 46 -17.61 12.68 9.59
C ASP A 46 -16.79 11.39 9.84
N MET A 47 -17.26 10.58 10.80
CA MET A 47 -16.64 9.30 11.16
C MET A 47 -16.58 8.34 9.98
N ILE A 48 -17.52 8.45 9.01
CA ILE A 48 -17.49 7.65 7.79
C ILE A 48 -16.27 8.04 6.95
N THR A 49 -16.01 9.34 6.81
CA THR A 49 -14.83 9.86 6.13
C THR A 49 -13.55 9.35 6.80
N LEU A 50 -13.41 9.43 8.12
CA LEU A 50 -12.24 8.89 8.83
C LEU A 50 -12.02 7.41 8.54
N ARG A 51 -13.08 6.61 8.69
CA ARG A 51 -13.04 5.17 8.46
C ARG A 51 -12.67 4.83 7.02
N THR A 52 -13.16 5.62 6.06
CA THR A 52 -12.82 5.43 4.63
C THR A 52 -11.32 5.61 4.40
N TYR A 53 -10.70 6.62 5.01
CA TYR A 53 -9.25 6.81 4.91
C TYR A 53 -8.46 5.66 5.55
N GLU A 54 -8.92 5.17 6.70
CA GLU A 54 -8.31 4.01 7.37
C GLU A 54 -8.39 2.74 6.48
N GLU A 55 -9.56 2.47 5.88
CA GLU A 55 -9.76 1.35 4.95
C GLU A 55 -8.91 1.50 3.68
N MET A 56 -8.76 2.71 3.14
CA MET A 56 -7.90 3.00 1.99
C MET A 56 -6.41 2.79 2.28
N ILE A 57 -5.96 3.14 3.49
CA ILE A 57 -4.58 2.91 3.94
C ILE A 57 -4.35 1.41 4.10
N PHE A 58 -5.26 0.74 4.82
CA PHE A 58 -5.18 -0.70 5.08
C PHE A 58 -5.12 -1.51 3.78
N SER A 59 -6.01 -1.23 2.83
CA SER A 59 -6.02 -1.88 1.51
C SER A 59 -4.68 -1.76 0.76
N ARG A 60 -3.99 -0.62 0.89
CA ARG A 60 -2.70 -0.40 0.22
C ARG A 60 -1.55 -1.08 0.96
N GLN A 61 -1.63 -1.16 2.29
CA GLN A 61 -0.69 -1.92 3.10
C GLN A 61 -0.79 -3.41 2.77
N GLU A 62 -1.99 -3.98 2.73
CA GLU A 62 -2.21 -5.38 2.32
C GLU A 62 -1.68 -5.63 0.90
N LEU A 63 -1.97 -4.74 -0.04
CA LEU A 63 -1.45 -4.87 -1.40
C LEU A 63 0.08 -4.82 -1.42
N LEU A 64 0.69 -3.89 -0.67
CA LEU A 64 2.14 -3.75 -0.58
C LEU A 64 2.81 -5.00 0.02
N GLU A 65 2.22 -5.59 1.05
CA GLU A 65 2.66 -6.82 1.70
C GLU A 65 2.50 -8.05 0.79
N SER A 66 1.49 -8.06 -0.07
CA SER A 66 1.26 -9.15 -1.02
C SER A 66 2.25 -9.16 -2.19
N LEU A 67 2.98 -8.06 -2.42
CA LEU A 67 3.93 -7.97 -3.53
C LEU A 67 5.22 -8.73 -3.20
N PRO A 68 5.74 -9.55 -4.14
CA PRO A 68 6.90 -10.39 -3.90
C PRO A 68 8.11 -9.55 -3.48
N TRP A 69 8.76 -9.94 -2.38
CA TRP A 69 10.05 -9.38 -1.97
C TRP A 69 11.11 -9.92 -2.92
N ASP A 70 11.98 -9.06 -3.44
CA ASP A 70 13.10 -9.51 -4.27
C ASP A 70 13.97 -10.42 -3.41
N ALA A 71 13.96 -11.73 -3.66
CA ALA A 71 14.99 -12.60 -3.09
C ALA A 71 16.34 -12.05 -3.54
N GLU A 72 17.12 -11.53 -2.58
CA GLU A 72 18.51 -11.09 -2.75
C GLU A 72 19.38 -12.24 -3.26
#